data_AF-A0A4W5LRP5-F1
#
_entry.id   AF-A0A4W5LRP5-F1
#
_cell.length_a   1.000
_cell.length_b   1.000
_cell.length_c   1.000
_cell.angle_alpha   90.00
_cell.angle_beta   90.00
_cell.angle_gamma   90.00
#
_symmetry.space_group_name_H-M   'P 1'
#
loop_
_entity.id
_entity.type
_entity.pdbx_description
1 polymer ?
#
loop_
_entity_poly.entity_id
_entity_poly.type
_entity_poly.pdbx_seq_one_letter_code
_entity_poly.pdbx_strand_id
1 'polypeptide(L)'
;MFIPLVLLFYPKAFDVVEKSYFETIGDALAEKATIQSQLPEGVSFHQLSPQSQKLSERLKDLEQEVSGGATAVVALIHNNKLYIANVGTNRALLCKSTSDGQNQVIQIGRPHTTENEDELQRLAGLGLDVSGLRQAALIAGQSSTRRIGDYRVKYNYTDIDLLR
;
A
#
# COMPACT_ATOMS: atom_id res chain seq x y z
N MET A 1 0.11 -25.09 -22.24
CA MET A 1 -0.42 -23.74 -22.59
C MET A 1 -1.16 -23.01 -21.45
N PHE A 2 -1.22 -23.53 -20.20
CA PHE A 2 -1.97 -22.90 -19.09
C PHE A 2 -1.12 -22.13 -18.06
N ILE A 3 0.20 -22.31 -18.06
CA ILE A 3 1.13 -21.59 -17.17
C ILE A 3 1.15 -20.06 -17.42
N PRO A 4 1.06 -19.56 -18.67
CA PRO A 4 0.99 -18.11 -18.92
C PRO A 4 -0.28 -17.48 -18.34
N LEU A 5 -1.39 -18.22 -18.31
CA LEU A 5 -2.69 -17.71 -17.90
C LEU A 5 -2.69 -17.33 -16.41
N VAL A 6 -2.16 -18.20 -15.53
CA VAL A 6 -2.10 -17.96 -14.08
C VAL A 6 -1.21 -16.76 -13.74
N LEU A 7 -0.07 -16.61 -14.44
CA LEU A 7 0.83 -15.46 -14.30
C LEU A 7 0.22 -14.16 -14.84
N LEU A 8 -0.66 -14.22 -15.84
CA LEU A 8 -1.38 -13.05 -16.37
C LEU A 8 -2.60 -12.68 -15.54
N PHE A 9 -3.24 -13.64 -14.85
CA PHE A 9 -4.42 -13.40 -14.03
C PHE A 9 -4.10 -12.73 -12.70
N TYR A 10 -2.97 -13.09 -12.07
CA TYR A 10 -2.62 -12.58 -10.75
C TYR A 10 -2.40 -11.06 -10.70
N PRO A 11 -1.62 -10.45 -11.61
CA PRO A 11 -1.48 -9.00 -11.67
C PRO A 11 -2.82 -8.29 -11.94
N LYS A 12 -3.67 -8.87 -12.79
CA LYS A 12 -4.99 -8.33 -13.10
C LYS A 12 -5.94 -8.37 -11.90
N ALA A 13 -5.88 -9.42 -11.08
CA ALA A 13 -6.71 -9.52 -9.88
C ALA A 13 -6.36 -8.41 -8.88
N PHE A 14 -5.08 -8.18 -8.59
CA PHE A 14 -4.65 -7.09 -7.72
C PHE A 14 -4.97 -5.71 -8.31
N ASP A 15 -4.82 -5.53 -9.62
CA ASP A 15 -5.18 -4.28 -10.31
C ASP A 15 -6.69 -3.97 -10.22
N VAL A 16 -7.56 -4.98 -10.39
CA VAL A 16 -9.01 -4.83 -10.23
C VAL A 16 -9.36 -4.50 -8.78
N VAL A 17 -8.77 -5.20 -7.80
CA VAL A 17 -9.01 -4.91 -6.37
C VAL A 17 -8.61 -3.47 -6.04
N GLU A 18 -7.42 -3.04 -6.47
CA GLU A 18 -6.93 -1.68 -6.24
C GLU A 18 -7.86 -0.62 -6.84
N LYS A 19 -8.25 -0.78 -8.11
CA LYS A 19 -9.15 0.16 -8.80
C LYS A 19 -10.51 0.22 -8.15
N SER A 20 -11.11 -0.95 -7.87
CA SER A 20 -12.42 -1.02 -7.22
C SER A 20 -12.42 -0.38 -5.84
N TYR A 21 -11.34 -0.54 -5.06
CA TYR A 21 -11.18 0.16 -3.79
C TYR A 21 -11.26 1.68 -3.97
N PHE A 22 -10.51 2.25 -4.92
CA PHE A 22 -10.55 3.70 -5.15
C PHE A 22 -11.88 4.21 -5.70
N GLU A 23 -12.60 3.40 -6.48
CA GLU A 23 -13.98 3.70 -6.87
C GLU A 23 -14.90 3.80 -5.65
N THR A 24 -14.73 2.92 -4.66
CA THR A 24 -15.58 2.94 -3.44
C THR A 24 -15.37 4.17 -2.56
N ILE A 25 -14.17 4.76 -2.54
CA ILE A 25 -13.86 5.95 -1.73
C ILE A 25 -13.84 7.26 -2.52
N GLY A 26 -14.13 7.22 -3.83
CA GLY A 26 -14.00 8.36 -4.74
C GLY A 26 -14.89 9.54 -4.34
N ASP A 27 -16.15 9.28 -4.01
CA ASP A 27 -17.11 10.33 -3.60
C ASP A 27 -16.69 10.98 -2.27
N ALA A 28 -16.24 10.18 -1.30
CA ALA A 28 -15.74 10.66 -0.02
C ALA A 28 -14.49 11.54 -0.19
N LEU A 29 -13.57 11.17 -1.10
CA LEU A 29 -12.41 11.99 -1.45
C LEU A 29 -12.81 13.34 -2.09
N ALA A 30 -13.83 13.34 -2.95
CA ALA A 30 -14.34 14.57 -3.57
C ALA A 30 -15.02 15.50 -2.55
N GLU A 31 -15.84 14.95 -1.65
CA GLU A 31 -16.45 15.70 -0.55
C GLU A 31 -15.36 16.28 0.36
N LYS A 32 -14.36 15.49 0.70
CA LYS A 32 -13.22 15.91 1.53
C LYS A 32 -12.49 17.10 0.92
N ALA A 33 -12.13 17.03 -0.36
CA ALA A 33 -11.45 18.14 -1.06
C ALA A 33 -12.31 19.42 -1.07
N THR A 34 -13.62 19.26 -1.25
CA THR A 34 -14.58 20.38 -1.20
C THR A 34 -14.59 21.03 0.18
N ILE A 35 -14.68 20.25 1.25
CA ILE A 35 -14.68 20.76 2.63
C ILE A 35 -13.34 21.43 2.97
N GLN A 36 -12.22 20.84 2.57
CA GLN A 36 -10.89 21.42 2.78
C GLN A 36 -10.76 22.80 2.14
N SER A 37 -11.32 23.01 0.94
CA SER A 37 -11.29 24.33 0.27
C SER A 37 -12.12 25.42 0.96
N GLN A 38 -13.07 25.03 1.82
CA GLN A 38 -13.96 25.95 2.54
C GLN A 38 -13.44 26.31 3.93
N LEU A 39 -12.51 25.50 4.49
CA LEU A 39 -11.96 25.73 5.81
C LEU A 39 -10.78 26.72 5.75
N PRO A 40 -10.73 27.73 6.63
CA PRO A 40 -9.60 28.64 6.68
C PRO A 40 -8.34 27.92 7.16
N GLU A 41 -7.24 28.04 6.40
CA GLU A 41 -5.95 27.43 6.74
C GLU A 41 -5.35 28.05 8.01
N GLY A 42 -4.76 27.23 8.87
CA GLY A 42 -3.96 27.68 10.02
C GLY A 42 -4.76 28.25 11.21
N VAL A 43 -6.10 28.20 11.18
CA VAL A 43 -6.94 28.68 12.29
C VAL A 43 -7.19 27.56 13.30
N SER A 44 -7.01 27.85 14.59
CA SER A 44 -7.26 26.88 15.66
C SER A 44 -8.74 26.53 15.76
N PHE A 45 -9.06 25.25 16.06
CA PHE A 45 -10.43 24.73 16.14
C PHE A 45 -11.34 25.58 17.04
N HIS A 46 -10.81 26.11 18.15
CA HIS A 46 -11.58 26.93 19.09
C HIS A 46 -11.97 28.32 18.55
N GLN A 47 -11.33 28.78 17.48
CA GLN A 47 -11.60 30.07 16.82
C GLN A 47 -12.54 29.92 15.62
N LEU A 48 -12.92 28.69 15.27
CA LEU A 48 -13.78 28.40 14.14
C LEU A 48 -15.24 28.75 14.46
N SER A 49 -15.96 29.25 13.46
CA SER A 49 -17.41 29.43 13.53
C SER A 49 -18.12 28.07 13.78
N PRO A 50 -19.35 28.04 14.33
CA PRO A 50 -20.09 26.79 14.52
C PRO A 50 -20.26 25.98 13.22
N GLN A 51 -20.40 26.65 12.08
CA GLN A 51 -20.46 25.99 10.77
C GLN A 51 -19.12 25.34 10.40
N SER A 52 -18.01 26.04 10.59
CA SER A 52 -16.66 25.53 10.34
C SER A 52 -16.29 24.39 11.29
N GLN A 53 -16.79 24.38 12.53
CA GLN A 53 -16.64 23.24 13.45
C GLN A 53 -17.32 21.99 12.93
N LYS A 54 -18.57 22.10 12.46
CA LYS A 54 -19.30 20.98 11.84
C LYS A 54 -18.59 20.44 10.59
N LEU A 55 -18.07 21.32 9.75
CA LEU A 55 -17.26 20.94 8.58
C LEU A 55 -15.97 20.23 9.00
N SER A 56 -15.30 20.70 10.06
CA SER A 56 -14.10 20.04 10.60
C SER A 56 -14.39 18.65 11.18
N GLU A 57 -15.54 18.47 11.84
CA GLU A 57 -15.99 17.15 12.31
C GLU A 57 -16.26 16.21 11.13
N ARG A 58 -17.02 16.66 10.12
CA ARG A 58 -17.26 15.87 8.91
C ARG A 58 -15.96 15.52 8.18
N LEU A 59 -14.99 16.44 8.17
CA LEU A 59 -13.67 16.18 7.60
C LEU A 59 -12.93 15.06 8.32
N LYS A 60 -13.04 14.97 9.66
CA LYS A 60 -12.44 13.88 10.43
C LYS A 60 -13.10 12.54 10.11
N ASP A 61 -14.43 12.52 9.97
CA ASP A 61 -15.17 11.31 9.61
C ASP A 61 -14.76 10.82 8.21
N LEU A 62 -14.71 11.73 7.23
CA LEU A 62 -14.24 11.43 5.88
C LEU A 62 -12.79 10.95 5.88
N GLU A 63 -11.91 11.56 6.68
CA GLU A 63 -10.53 11.10 6.83
C GLU A 63 -10.47 9.65 7.30
N GLN A 64 -11.29 9.27 8.27
CA GLN A 64 -11.37 7.89 8.75
C GLN A 64 -11.91 6.93 7.68
N GLU A 65 -12.91 7.37 6.91
CA GLU A 65 -13.55 6.58 5.85
C GLU A 65 -12.58 6.27 4.70
N VAL A 66 -11.79 7.26 4.26
CA VAL A 66 -10.87 7.09 3.12
C VAL A 66 -9.51 6.53 3.53
N SER A 67 -9.18 6.59 4.83
CA SER A 67 -7.90 6.09 5.35
C SER A 67 -7.89 4.58 5.39
N GLY A 68 -6.87 3.99 4.78
CA GLY A 68 -6.68 2.54 4.83
C GLY A 68 -5.67 2.09 3.80
N GLY A 69 -4.86 1.12 4.17
CA GLY A 69 -3.90 0.47 3.30
C GLY A 69 -3.64 -0.95 3.80
N ALA A 70 -3.31 -1.85 2.88
CA ALA A 70 -3.08 -3.25 3.21
C ALA A 70 -1.84 -3.81 2.51
N THR A 71 -1.20 -4.76 3.20
CA THR A 71 -0.27 -5.72 2.60
C THR A 71 -0.97 -7.05 2.44
N ALA A 72 -0.59 -7.82 1.42
CA ALA A 72 -1.22 -9.11 1.13
C ALA A 72 -0.19 -10.12 0.63
N VAL A 73 -0.33 -11.37 1.08
CA VAL A 73 0.31 -12.52 0.46
C VAL A 73 -0.77 -13.54 0.16
N VAL A 74 -0.82 -14.04 -1.08
CA VAL A 74 -1.85 -14.96 -1.55
C VAL A 74 -1.18 -16.20 -2.13
N ALA A 75 -1.65 -17.37 -1.70
CA ALA A 75 -1.20 -18.66 -2.22
C ALA A 75 -2.31 -19.29 -3.07
N LEU A 76 -1.98 -19.68 -4.31
CA LEU A 76 -2.83 -20.51 -5.15
C LEU A 76 -2.17 -21.86 -5.36
N ILE A 77 -2.91 -22.93 -5.10
CA ILE A 77 -2.52 -24.29 -5.43
C ILE A 77 -3.38 -24.74 -6.59
N HIS A 78 -2.75 -25.01 -7.73
CA HIS A 78 -3.45 -25.46 -8.93
C HIS A 78 -2.62 -26.48 -9.70
N ASN A 79 -3.24 -27.62 -10.05
CA ASN A 79 -2.57 -28.75 -10.71
C ASN A 79 -1.25 -29.15 -10.02
N ASN A 80 -1.31 -29.28 -8.70
CA ASN A 80 -0.17 -29.64 -7.83
C ASN A 80 1.03 -28.67 -7.92
N LYS A 81 0.78 -27.43 -8.34
CA LYS A 81 1.78 -26.34 -8.35
C LYS A 81 1.34 -25.24 -7.40
N LEU A 82 2.28 -24.76 -6.59
CA LEU A 82 2.10 -23.64 -5.67
C LEU A 82 2.56 -22.34 -6.33
N TYR A 83 1.70 -21.33 -6.31
CA TYR A 83 1.96 -19.97 -6.77
C TYR A 83 1.78 -19.02 -5.59
N ILE A 84 2.76 -18.13 -5.38
CA ILE A 84 2.71 -17.09 -4.34
C ILE A 84 2.73 -15.73 -5.02
N ALA A 85 1.77 -14.88 -4.68
CA ALA A 85 1.80 -13.45 -5.01
C ALA A 85 1.88 -12.63 -3.72
N ASN A 86 2.81 -11.68 -3.68
CA ASN A 86 3.04 -10.83 -2.52
C ASN A 86 2.93 -9.36 -2.92
N VAL A 87 2.27 -8.56 -2.08
CA VAL A 87 2.27 -7.11 -2.08
C VAL A 87 2.55 -6.67 -0.64
N GLY A 88 3.82 -6.55 -0.32
CA GLY A 88 4.27 -5.89 0.90
C GLY A 88 5.25 -6.74 1.70
N THR A 89 5.10 -6.73 3.01
CA THR A 89 6.05 -7.36 3.96
C THR A 89 5.58 -8.69 4.55
N ASN A 90 4.39 -9.16 4.16
CA ASN A 90 3.89 -10.47 4.57
C ASN A 90 4.82 -11.59 4.04
N ARG A 91 4.92 -12.70 4.77
CA ARG A 91 5.85 -13.79 4.46
C ARG A 91 5.09 -15.09 4.16
N ALA A 92 5.53 -15.79 3.11
CA ALA A 92 5.10 -17.16 2.83
C ALA A 92 6.25 -18.13 3.13
N LEU A 93 5.98 -19.17 3.92
CA LEU A 93 6.96 -20.19 4.28
C LEU A 93 6.52 -21.55 3.71
N LEU A 94 7.44 -22.22 3.03
CA LEU A 94 7.29 -23.59 2.57
C LEU A 94 8.10 -24.51 3.48
N CYS A 95 7.39 -25.30 4.28
CA CYS A 95 7.97 -26.28 5.17
C CYS A 95 7.94 -27.66 4.50
N LYS A 96 9.09 -28.29 4.34
CA LYS A 96 9.24 -29.64 3.79
C LYS A 96 9.86 -30.54 4.84
N SER A 97 9.24 -31.69 5.11
CA SER A 97 9.87 -32.75 5.88
C SER A 97 10.64 -33.66 4.92
N THR A 98 11.93 -33.87 5.18
CA THR A 98 12.74 -34.83 4.43
C THR A 98 12.61 -36.24 5.00
N SER A 99 12.96 -37.26 4.22
CA SER A 99 13.00 -38.66 4.65
C SER A 99 13.83 -38.89 5.90
N ASP A 100 14.79 -38.00 6.15
CA ASP A 100 15.76 -38.11 7.25
C ASP A 100 15.22 -37.45 8.53
N GLY A 101 13.93 -37.06 8.55
CA GLY A 101 13.26 -36.42 9.69
C GLY A 101 13.63 -34.96 9.89
N GLN A 102 14.44 -34.37 9.00
CA GLN A 102 14.79 -32.95 9.08
C GLN A 102 13.71 -32.08 8.43
N ASN A 103 13.29 -31.03 9.12
CA ASN A 103 12.38 -30.03 8.57
C ASN A 103 13.18 -28.91 7.90
N GLN A 104 12.98 -28.75 6.60
CA GLN A 104 13.51 -27.63 5.83
C GLN A 104 12.43 -26.54 5.74
N VAL A 105 12.78 -25.30 6.11
CA VAL A 105 11.90 -24.14 5.98
C VAL A 105 12.48 -23.20 4.92
N ILE A 106 11.71 -22.91 3.88
CA ILE A 106 12.09 -22.00 2.80
C ILE A 106 11.11 -20.84 2.79
N GLN A 107 11.59 -19.60 2.90
CA GLN A 107 10.75 -18.43 2.62
C GLN A 107 10.61 -18.26 1.10
N ILE A 108 9.37 -18.18 0.62
CA ILE A 108 9.07 -17.91 -0.78
C ILE A 108 8.98 -16.39 -0.99
N GLY A 109 9.84 -15.86 -1.86
CA GLY A 109 9.88 -14.44 -2.21
C GLY A 109 10.58 -13.57 -1.16
N ARG A 110 10.69 -12.29 -1.48
CA ARG A 110 11.32 -11.26 -0.63
C ARG A 110 10.27 -10.24 -0.17
N PRO A 111 10.40 -9.70 1.04
CA PRO A 111 9.55 -8.59 1.48
C PRO A 111 9.85 -7.34 0.62
N HIS A 112 8.83 -6.52 0.38
CA HIS A 112 8.98 -5.25 -0.31
C HIS A 112 9.29 -4.14 0.70
N THR A 113 10.57 -3.88 0.92
CA THR A 113 11.10 -2.88 1.86
C THR A 113 12.24 -2.09 1.22
N THR A 114 12.71 -1.04 1.89
CA THR A 114 13.89 -0.26 1.50
C THR A 114 15.23 -0.99 1.72
N GLU A 115 15.23 -2.20 2.28
CA GLU A 115 16.39 -3.09 2.35
C GLU A 115 16.48 -4.02 1.14
N ASN A 116 15.40 -4.12 0.36
CA ASN A 116 15.36 -4.95 -0.84
C ASN A 116 15.96 -4.17 -2.02
N GLU A 117 17.14 -4.58 -2.48
CA GLU A 117 17.86 -3.91 -3.58
C GLU A 117 17.04 -3.83 -4.89
N ASP A 118 16.22 -4.85 -5.17
CA ASP A 118 15.36 -4.85 -6.37
C ASP A 118 14.29 -3.75 -6.28
N GLU A 119 13.75 -3.51 -5.07
CA GLU A 119 12.79 -2.43 -4.82
C GLU A 119 13.45 -1.06 -4.84
N LEU A 120 14.65 -0.94 -4.27
CA LEU A 120 15.42 0.29 -4.34
C LEU A 120 15.78 0.65 -5.78
N GLN A 121 16.20 -0.31 -6.60
CA GLN A 121 16.46 -0.09 -8.01
C GLN A 121 15.20 0.37 -8.75
N ARG A 122 14.04 -0.22 -8.44
CA ARG A 122 12.75 0.23 -8.98
C ARG A 122 12.46 1.68 -8.60
N LEU A 123 12.66 2.06 -7.34
CA LEU A 123 12.43 3.43 -6.86
C LEU A 123 13.44 4.42 -7.45
N ALA A 124 14.71 4.02 -7.60
CA ALA A 124 15.73 4.80 -8.30
C ALA A 124 15.36 5.07 -9.76
N GLY A 125 14.78 4.09 -10.44
CA GLY A 125 14.27 4.24 -11.80
C GLY A 125 13.13 5.26 -11.94
N LEU A 126 12.50 5.65 -10.82
CA LEU A 126 11.50 6.73 -10.75
C LEU A 126 12.12 8.09 -10.37
N GLY A 127 13.45 8.16 -10.18
CA GLY A 127 14.17 9.39 -9.82
C GLY A 127 14.32 9.65 -8.32
N LEU A 128 13.92 8.71 -7.46
CA LEU A 128 13.97 8.90 -5.99
C LEU A 128 15.38 8.70 -5.41
N ASP A 129 15.72 9.45 -4.36
CA ASP A 129 16.96 9.28 -3.62
C ASP A 129 16.95 7.99 -2.77
N VAL A 130 17.62 6.96 -3.29
CA VAL A 130 17.80 5.66 -2.65
C VAL A 130 18.51 5.77 -1.30
N SER A 131 19.44 6.71 -1.15
CA SER A 131 20.22 6.86 0.08
C SER A 131 19.33 7.38 1.21
N GLY A 132 18.56 8.43 0.94
CA GLY A 132 17.53 8.93 1.84
C GLY A 132 16.47 7.88 2.18
N LEU A 133 15.96 7.15 1.18
CA LEU A 133 14.98 6.07 1.39
C LEU A 133 15.49 4.97 2.31
N ARG A 134 16.75 4.56 2.13
CA ARG A 134 17.39 3.55 2.98
C ARG A 134 17.58 4.07 4.41
N GLN A 135 18.01 5.32 4.58
CA GLN A 135 18.21 5.93 5.89
C GLN A 135 16.90 6.12 6.65
N ALA A 136 15.83 6.54 5.96
CA ALA A 136 14.53 6.74 6.56
C ALA A 136 13.86 5.43 7.02
N ALA A 137 14.12 4.32 6.31
CA ALA A 137 13.56 2.98 6.50
C ALA A 137 12.02 2.85 6.35
N LEU A 138 11.28 3.94 6.62
CA LEU A 138 9.82 4.03 6.55
C LEU A 138 9.42 5.09 5.52
N ILE A 139 8.40 4.79 4.72
CA ILE A 139 7.77 5.71 3.78
C ILE A 139 6.34 5.94 4.30
N ALA A 140 5.98 7.18 4.62
CA ALA A 140 4.67 7.50 5.23
C ALA A 140 4.31 6.59 6.42
N GLY A 141 5.28 6.34 7.31
CA GLY A 141 5.07 5.57 8.54
C GLY A 141 5.03 4.04 8.39
N GLN A 142 5.27 3.47 7.21
CA GLN A 142 5.39 2.01 7.05
C GLN A 142 6.67 1.62 6.31
N SER A 143 7.20 0.44 6.64
CA SER A 143 8.39 -0.13 5.99
C SER A 143 8.12 -0.71 4.61
N SER A 144 6.85 -0.89 4.24
CA SER A 144 6.51 -1.50 2.97
C SER A 144 6.54 -0.52 1.81
N THR A 145 7.25 -0.87 0.73
CA THR A 145 7.36 -0.10 -0.51
C THR A 145 6.26 -0.42 -1.54
N ARG A 146 5.41 -1.42 -1.27
CA ARG A 146 4.23 -1.76 -2.09
C ARG A 146 3.03 -2.02 -1.20
N ARG A 147 1.93 -1.33 -1.45
CA ARG A 147 0.68 -1.43 -0.67
C ARG A 147 -0.53 -1.36 -1.59
N ILE A 148 -1.61 -2.00 -1.16
CA ILE A 148 -2.94 -1.90 -1.74
C ILE A 148 -3.68 -0.78 -1.02
N GLY A 149 -4.39 0.06 -1.77
CA GLY A 149 -5.04 1.26 -1.26
C GLY A 149 -4.02 2.33 -0.86
N ASP A 150 -4.18 2.86 0.36
CA ASP A 150 -3.39 3.95 0.95
C ASP A 150 -3.39 5.20 0.05
N TYR A 151 -4.55 5.89 -0.03
CA TYR A 151 -4.75 7.02 -0.94
C TYR A 151 -3.67 8.11 -0.78
N ARG A 152 -3.10 8.27 0.42
CA ARG A 152 -2.07 9.27 0.71
C ARG A 152 -0.81 9.05 -0.12
N VAL A 153 -0.36 7.80 -0.24
CA VAL A 153 0.83 7.47 -1.04
C VAL A 153 0.51 7.27 -2.53
N LYS A 154 -0.76 7.19 -2.93
CA LYS A 154 -1.17 7.05 -4.34
C LYS A 154 -1.49 8.36 -5.03
N TYR A 155 -2.19 9.28 -4.34
CA TYR A 155 -2.61 10.57 -4.91
C TYR A 155 -1.85 11.75 -4.33
N ASN A 156 -1.39 11.66 -3.08
CA ASN A 156 -0.71 12.75 -2.37
C ASN A 156 0.77 12.43 -2.08
N TYR A 157 1.41 11.62 -2.93
CA TYR A 157 2.81 11.27 -2.73
C TYR A 157 3.73 12.50 -2.80
N THR A 158 3.31 13.54 -3.53
CA THR A 158 4.01 14.83 -3.59
C THR A 158 4.02 15.57 -2.26
N ASP A 159 3.21 15.19 -1.28
CA ASP A 159 3.22 15.80 0.06
C ASP A 159 4.21 15.08 1.00
N ILE A 160 4.82 13.98 0.54
CA ILE A 160 5.79 13.20 1.29
C ILE A 160 7.19 13.60 0.81
N ASP A 161 7.94 14.30 1.66
CA ASP A 161 9.27 14.83 1.31
C ASP A 161 10.25 13.77 0.78
N LEU A 162 10.12 12.53 1.27
CA LEU A 162 10.95 11.40 0.84
C LEU A 162 10.65 10.90 -0.58
N LEU A 163 9.51 11.31 -1.16
CA LEU A 163 9.04 10.88 -2.48
C LEU A 163 9.07 12.02 -3.52
N ARG A 164 9.74 13.13 -3.22
CA ARG A 164 9.95 14.27 -4.11
C ARG A 164 11.25 14.18 -4.88
#